data_AF-R7IWN1-F1
#
_entry.id   AF-R7IWN1-F1
#
_cell.length_a   1.000
_cell.length_b   1.000
_cell.length_c   1.000
_cell.angle_alpha   90.00
_cell.angle_beta   90.00
_cell.angle_gamma   90.00
#
_symmetry.space_group_name_H-M   'P 1'
#
loop_
_entity.id
_entity.type
_entity.pdbx_description
1 polymer ?
#
loop_
_entity_poly.entity_id
_entity_poly.type
_entity_poly.pdbx_seq_one_letter_code
_entity_poly.pdbx_strand_id
1 'polypeptide(L)'
;MFLHFDGEHLLNNMITLAVIGATIENVLGHFRFLSIYLLSGLGASFISSLYNMNNNPANTITVSAGASGAIFGILGALIIITLLSNKLKATIKPQNIFVIAVLSVLNGYMNSSIDNMAHIGGLLFGIILTFTSCLYRKNILK
;
A
#
# COMPACT_ATOMS: atom_id res chain seq x y z
N MET A 1 -2.93 -9.88 5.11
CA MET A 1 -3.93 -8.79 5.04
C MET A 1 -4.78 -8.65 6.30
N PHE A 2 -5.49 -9.70 6.75
CA PHE A 2 -6.39 -9.58 7.91
C PHE A 2 -5.75 -10.00 9.25
N LEU A 3 -4.88 -11.00 9.22
CA LEU A 3 -4.11 -11.43 10.39
C LEU A 3 -2.98 -10.44 10.70
N HIS A 4 -2.66 -10.28 11.97
CA HIS A 4 -1.59 -9.41 12.50
C HIS A 4 -0.84 -10.15 13.60
N PHE A 5 0.47 -9.87 13.74
CA PHE A 5 1.33 -10.54 14.72
C PHE A 5 1.09 -10.07 16.16
N ASP A 6 0.70 -8.81 16.34
CA ASP A 6 0.50 -8.18 17.64
C ASP A 6 -0.52 -7.03 17.55
N GLY A 7 -0.97 -6.57 18.73
CA GLY A 7 -2.00 -5.53 18.83
C GLY A 7 -1.52 -4.14 18.40
N GLU A 8 -0.24 -3.81 18.60
CA GLU A 8 0.32 -2.52 18.20
C GLU A 8 0.41 -2.41 16.67
N HIS A 9 0.87 -3.48 16.02
CA HIS A 9 0.91 -3.56 14.56
C HIS A 9 -0.49 -3.48 13.95
N LEU A 10 -1.50 -4.12 14.56
CA LEU A 10 -2.89 -3.97 14.16
C LEU A 10 -3.37 -2.52 14.30
N LEU A 11 -3.14 -1.90 15.46
CA LEU A 11 -3.57 -0.53 15.74
C LEU A 11 -2.96 0.46 14.74
N ASN A 12 -1.64 0.37 14.51
CA ASN A 12 -0.93 1.23 13.56
C ASN A 12 -1.46 1.08 12.13
N ASN A 13 -1.75 -0.16 11.70
CA ASN A 13 -2.35 -0.40 10.40
C ASN A 13 -3.76 0.20 10.30
N MET A 14 -4.59 0.06 11.35
CA MET A 14 -5.96 0.60 11.34
C MET A 14 -5.98 2.12 11.36
N ILE A 15 -5.11 2.77 12.14
CA ILE A 15 -4.98 4.24 12.13
C ILE A 15 -4.54 4.72 10.74
N THR A 16 -3.54 4.07 10.15
CA THR A 16 -3.04 4.43 8.82
C THR A 16 -4.12 4.24 7.76
N LEU A 17 -4.84 3.12 7.81
CA LEU A 17 -5.96 2.85 6.91
C LEU A 17 -7.11 3.85 7.10
N ALA A 18 -7.43 4.23 8.34
CA ALA A 18 -8.47 5.21 8.61
C ALA A 18 -8.13 6.60 8.04
N VAL A 19 -6.88 7.05 8.18
CA VAL A 19 -6.46 8.38 7.71
C VAL A 19 -6.28 8.40 6.19
N ILE A 20 -5.45 7.50 5.66
CA ILE A 20 -5.09 7.49 4.24
C ILE A 20 -6.21 6.85 3.42
N GLY A 21 -6.75 5.74 3.90
CA GLY A 21 -7.81 5.01 3.21
C GLY A 21 -9.07 5.83 3.04
N ALA A 22 -9.53 6.54 4.09
CA ALA A 22 -10.71 7.41 3.96
C ALA A 22 -10.50 8.51 2.90
N THR A 23 -9.29 9.08 2.82
CA THR A 23 -8.96 10.09 1.79
C THR A 23 -9.12 9.52 0.39
N ILE A 24 -8.59 8.31 0.15
CA ILE A 24 -8.66 7.66 -1.17
C ILE A 24 -10.06 7.15 -1.49
N GLU A 25 -10.76 6.62 -0.50
CA GLU A 25 -12.14 6.16 -0.64
C GLU A 25 -13.08 7.29 -1.04
N ASN A 26 -12.92 8.48 -0.45
CA ASN A 26 -13.70 9.67 -0.81
C ASN A 26 -13.47 10.11 -2.27
N VAL A 27 -12.30 9.83 -2.85
CA VAL A 27 -11.97 10.22 -4.23
C VAL A 27 -12.40 9.14 -5.23
N LEU A 28 -12.15 7.86 -4.92
CA LEU A 28 -12.36 6.74 -5.84
C LEU A 28 -13.75 6.10 -5.72
N GLY A 29 -14.40 6.29 -4.58
CA GLY A 29 -15.60 5.59 -4.14
C GLY A 29 -15.30 4.21 -3.56
N HIS A 30 -16.22 3.73 -2.71
CA HIS A 30 -16.12 2.50 -1.92
C HIS A 30 -15.63 1.28 -2.71
N PHE A 31 -16.26 0.98 -3.86
CA PHE A 31 -15.94 -0.24 -4.61
C PHE A 31 -14.53 -0.22 -5.22
N ARG A 32 -14.06 0.91 -5.74
CA ARG A 32 -12.72 1.01 -6.33
C ARG A 32 -11.64 0.97 -5.26
N PHE A 33 -11.88 1.70 -4.17
CA PHE A 33 -11.02 1.66 -3.01
C PHE A 33 -10.85 0.22 -2.52
N LEU A 34 -11.96 -0.50 -2.32
CA LEU A 34 -11.93 -1.89 -1.89
C LEU A 34 -11.19 -2.79 -2.88
N SER A 35 -11.45 -2.66 -4.19
CA SER A 35 -10.74 -3.45 -5.20
C SER A 35 -9.23 -3.19 -5.18
N ILE A 36 -8.81 -1.93 -5.10
CA ILE A 36 -7.39 -1.57 -5.05
C ILE A 36 -6.75 -2.12 -3.77
N TYR A 37 -7.41 -1.96 -2.62
CA TYR A 37 -6.93 -2.49 -1.33
C TYR A 37 -6.70 -4.01 -1.41
N LEU A 38 -7.72 -4.76 -1.84
CA LEU A 38 -7.65 -6.23 -1.90
C LEU A 38 -6.61 -6.71 -2.91
N LEU A 39 -6.62 -6.17 -4.13
CA LEU A 39 -5.70 -6.59 -5.19
C LEU A 39 -4.25 -6.20 -4.89
N SER A 40 -4.01 -5.03 -4.28
CA SER A 40 -2.67 -4.68 -3.80
C SER A 40 -2.21 -5.57 -2.66
N GLY A 41 -3.10 -5.96 -1.74
CA GLY A 41 -2.76 -6.92 -0.68
C GLY A 41 -2.39 -8.31 -1.23
N LEU A 42 -3.11 -8.78 -2.25
CA LEU A 42 -2.78 -10.03 -2.94
C LEU A 42 -1.46 -9.91 -3.73
N GLY A 43 -1.27 -8.82 -4.48
CA GLY A 43 -0.04 -8.56 -5.23
C GLY A 43 1.20 -8.43 -4.33
N ALA A 44 1.06 -7.75 -3.19
CA ALA A 44 2.08 -7.67 -2.15
C ALA A 44 2.49 -9.07 -1.65
N SER A 45 1.50 -9.90 -1.32
CA SER A 45 1.73 -11.27 -0.83
C SER A 45 2.41 -12.13 -1.89
N PHE A 46 2.00 -11.97 -3.16
CA PHE A 46 2.59 -12.68 -4.29
C PHE A 46 4.06 -12.30 -4.51
N ILE A 47 4.38 -11.01 -4.55
CA ILE A 47 5.76 -10.53 -4.74
C ILE A 47 6.64 -10.96 -3.56
N SER A 48 6.16 -10.81 -2.32
CA SER A 48 6.90 -11.30 -1.14
C SER A 48 7.17 -12.79 -1.20
N SER A 49 6.15 -13.60 -1.52
CA SER A 49 6.31 -15.06 -1.65
C SER A 49 7.32 -15.44 -2.73
N LEU A 50 7.26 -14.82 -3.91
CA LEU A 50 8.21 -15.08 -4.99
C LEU A 50 9.65 -14.71 -4.60
N TYR A 51 9.83 -13.57 -3.94
CA TYR A 51 11.14 -13.14 -3.47
C TYR A 51 11.71 -14.11 -2.44
N ASN A 52 10.89 -14.54 -1.48
CA ASN A 52 11.31 -15.48 -0.46
C ASN A 52 11.65 -16.86 -1.03
N MET A 53 10.89 -17.35 -2.02
CA MET A 53 11.20 -18.60 -2.72
C MET A 53 12.55 -18.56 -3.45
N ASN A 54 12.90 -17.41 -4.05
CA ASN A 54 14.14 -17.29 -4.82
C ASN A 54 15.38 -16.99 -3.97
N ASN A 55 15.21 -16.32 -2.81
CA ASN A 55 16.33 -15.81 -2.02
C ASN A 55 16.55 -16.54 -0.69
N ASN A 56 15.64 -17.42 -0.25
CA ASN A 56 15.83 -18.28 0.93
C ASN A 56 16.07 -19.74 0.51
N PRO A 57 17.34 -20.17 0.33
CA PRO A 57 17.68 -21.52 -0.12
C PRO A 57 17.49 -22.63 0.93
N ALA A 58 16.99 -22.32 2.14
CA ALA A 58 17.00 -23.25 3.27
C ALA A 58 15.61 -23.58 3.85
N ASN A 59 14.58 -23.77 3.02
CA ASN A 59 13.25 -24.28 3.45
C ASN A 59 12.63 -23.56 4.67
N THR A 60 13.09 -22.34 4.97
CA THR A 60 12.64 -21.53 6.10
C THR A 60 11.30 -20.93 5.71
N ILE A 61 10.25 -21.38 6.39
CA ILE A 61 8.90 -20.85 6.22
C ILE A 61 8.94 -19.39 6.65
N THR A 62 8.85 -18.48 5.68
CA THR A 62 8.69 -17.05 5.93
C THR A 62 7.21 -16.77 6.10
N VAL A 63 6.80 -16.45 7.33
CA VAL A 63 5.43 -16.10 7.64
C VAL A 63 5.29 -14.59 7.52
N SER A 64 4.42 -14.14 6.63
CA SER A 64 4.06 -12.73 6.46
C SER A 64 2.59 -12.54 6.82
N ALA A 65 2.32 -11.64 7.76
CA ALA A 65 0.98 -11.27 8.20
C ALA A 65 0.90 -9.75 8.42
N GLY A 66 -0.26 -9.18 8.16
CA GLY A 66 -0.52 -7.75 8.29
C GLY A 66 -1.31 -7.17 7.13
N ALA A 67 -1.94 -6.02 7.37
CA ALA A 67 -2.62 -5.20 6.36
C ALA A 67 -1.65 -4.28 5.59
N SER A 68 -0.42 -4.11 6.09
CA SER A 68 0.55 -3.14 5.61
C SER A 68 0.81 -3.21 4.09
N GLY A 69 0.90 -4.40 3.48
CA GLY A 69 1.06 -4.51 2.02
C GLY A 69 -0.11 -3.88 1.24
N ALA A 70 -1.34 -4.09 1.70
CA ALA A 70 -2.52 -3.45 1.10
C ALA A 70 -2.54 -1.93 1.35
N ILE A 71 -2.15 -1.50 2.56
CA ILE A 71 -2.03 -0.08 2.94
C ILE A 71 -0.99 0.63 2.07
N PHE A 72 0.15 0.00 1.78
CA PHE A 72 1.13 0.52 0.83
C PHE A 72 0.56 0.61 -0.59
N GLY A 73 -0.35 -0.30 -0.97
CA GLY A 73 -1.15 -0.14 -2.18
C GLY A 73 -2.00 1.12 -2.19
N ILE A 74 -2.67 1.42 -1.08
CA ILE A 74 -3.42 2.68 -0.91
C ILE A 74 -2.49 3.90 -0.91
N LEU A 75 -1.28 3.78 -0.35
CA LEU A 75 -0.27 4.83 -0.44
C LEU A 75 0.15 5.07 -1.91
N GLY A 76 0.32 4.00 -2.69
CA GLY A 76 0.56 4.07 -4.13
C GLY A 76 -0.59 4.74 -4.90
N ALA A 77 -1.83 4.45 -4.49
CA ALA A 77 -3.02 5.13 -5.00
C ALA A 77 -3.00 6.63 -4.70
N LEU A 78 -2.62 7.01 -3.47
CA LEU A 78 -2.49 8.41 -3.06
C LEU A 78 -1.44 9.15 -3.89
N ILE A 79 -0.31 8.53 -4.21
CA ILE A 79 0.71 9.11 -5.10
C ILE A 79 0.08 9.45 -6.46
N ILE A 80 -0.56 8.47 -7.11
CA ILE A 80 -1.17 8.68 -8.43
C ILE A 80 -2.23 9.76 -8.39
N ILE A 81 -3.15 9.70 -7.43
CA ILE A 81 -4.25 10.66 -7.34
C ILE A 81 -3.74 12.08 -7.05
N THR A 82 -2.74 12.23 -6.17
CA THR A 82 -2.16 13.54 -5.87
C THR A 82 -1.41 14.12 -7.06
N LEU A 83 -0.76 13.27 -7.88
CA LEU A 83 -0.10 13.72 -9.10
C LEU A 83 -1.08 14.14 -10.19
N LEU A 84 -2.24 13.48 -10.27
CA LEU A 84 -3.23 13.70 -11.33
C LEU A 84 -4.32 14.73 -10.95
N SER A 85 -4.56 15.00 -9.65
CA SER A 85 -5.57 15.96 -9.17
C SER A 85 -4.92 17.21 -8.58
N ASN A 86 -5.13 18.36 -9.22
CA ASN A 86 -4.62 19.65 -8.74
C ASN A 86 -5.15 20.03 -7.35
N LYS A 87 -6.40 19.66 -7.02
CA LYS A 87 -7.01 19.91 -5.71
C LYS A 87 -6.28 19.18 -4.58
N LEU A 88 -5.98 17.90 -4.79
CA LEU A 88 -5.24 17.10 -3.81
C LEU A 88 -3.79 17.52 -3.73
N LYS A 89 -3.16 17.87 -4.86
CA LYS A 89 -1.78 18.40 -4.89
C LYS A 89 -1.61 19.67 -4.05
N ALA A 90 -2.64 20.51 -3.96
CA ALA A 90 -2.63 21.72 -3.15
C ALA A 90 -2.79 21.43 -1.64
N THR A 91 -3.42 20.31 -1.28
CA THR A 91 -3.73 19.95 0.12
C THR A 91 -2.67 19.02 0.71
N ILE A 92 -2.24 18.02 -0.07
CA ILE A 92 -1.29 16.99 0.34
C ILE A 92 -0.04 17.16 -0.51
N LYS A 93 1.07 17.50 0.13
CA LYS A 93 2.36 17.63 -0.56
C LYS A 93 2.88 16.22 -0.91
N PRO A 94 3.15 15.93 -2.20
CA PRO A 94 3.71 14.64 -2.62
C PRO A 94 5.00 14.24 -1.88
N GLN A 95 5.79 15.24 -1.46
CA GLN A 95 7.01 15.07 -0.67
C GLN A 95 6.74 14.35 0.65
N ASN A 96 5.64 14.67 1.34
CA ASN A 96 5.30 14.05 2.62
C ASN A 96 4.96 12.56 2.44
N ILE A 97 4.23 12.23 1.37
CA ILE A 97 3.89 10.85 1.01
C ILE A 97 5.16 10.06 0.72
N PHE A 98 6.08 10.65 -0.04
CA PHE A 98 7.37 10.04 -0.38
C PHE A 98 8.22 9.78 0.87
N VAL A 99 8.33 10.77 1.77
CA VAL A 99 9.06 10.61 3.03
C VAL A 99 8.47 9.49 3.87
N ILE A 100 7.13 9.42 4.02
CA ILE A 100 6.47 8.34 4.76
C ILE A 100 6.77 6.97 4.14
N ALA A 101 6.69 6.85 2.81
CA ALA A 101 6.98 5.59 2.11
C ALA A 101 8.42 5.14 2.35
N VAL A 102 9.39 6.05 2.21
CA VAL A 102 10.81 5.77 2.41
C VAL A 102 11.10 5.40 3.85
N LEU A 103 10.64 6.20 4.82
CA LEU A 103 10.86 5.91 6.25
C LEU A 103 10.26 4.57 6.67
N SER A 104 9.10 4.21 6.13
CA SER A 104 8.45 2.94 6.44
C SER A 104 9.24 1.74 5.91
N VAL A 105 9.80 1.84 4.69
CA VAL A 105 10.68 0.81 4.11
C VAL A 105 12.03 0.74 4.87
N LEU A 106 12.61 1.89 5.23
CA LEU A 106 13.84 1.95 6.04
C LEU A 106 13.62 1.30 7.41
N ASN A 107 12.48 1.56 8.06
CA ASN A 107 12.11 0.94 9.32
C ASN A 107 11.98 -0.59 9.19
N GLY A 108 11.51 -1.09 8.05
CA GLY A 108 11.45 -2.54 7.82
C GLY A 108 12.80 -3.20 7.56
N TYR A 109 13.83 -2.46 7.15
CA TYR A 109 15.20 -3.00 7.13
C TYR A 109 15.78 -3.15 8.54
N MET A 110 15.30 -2.34 9.49
CA MET A 110 15.75 -2.37 10.88
C MET A 110 14.97 -3.38 11.74
N ASN A 111 13.79 -3.80 11.30
CA ASN A 111 12.91 -4.73 12.01
C ASN A 111 12.61 -5.96 11.15
N SER A 112 13.20 -7.11 11.50
CA SER A 112 13.04 -8.38 10.76
C SER A 112 11.61 -8.93 10.75
N SER A 113 10.71 -8.39 11.59
CA SER A 113 9.27 -8.70 11.61
C SER A 113 8.48 -7.99 10.50
N ILE A 114 9.11 -7.05 9.77
CA ILE A 114 8.47 -6.27 8.72
C ILE A 114 8.85 -6.81 7.35
N ASP A 115 7.83 -7.18 6.58
CA ASP A 115 7.99 -7.64 5.21
C ASP A 115 8.09 -6.47 4.23
N ASN A 116 9.32 -6.00 4.00
CA ASN A 116 9.63 -4.93 3.06
C ASN A 116 9.25 -5.27 1.62
N MET A 117 9.32 -6.55 1.24
CA MET A 117 8.98 -6.95 -0.11
C MET A 117 7.47 -6.86 -0.35
N ALA A 118 6.66 -7.17 0.67
CA ALA A 118 5.23 -6.92 0.64
C ALA A 118 4.90 -5.41 0.54
N HIS A 119 5.65 -4.54 1.22
CA HIS A 119 5.47 -3.08 1.10
C HIS A 119 5.75 -2.58 -0.32
N ILE A 120 6.88 -2.99 -0.90
CA ILE A 120 7.27 -2.62 -2.28
C ILE A 120 6.24 -3.15 -3.28
N GLY A 121 5.87 -4.43 -3.16
CA GLY A 121 4.89 -5.05 -4.04
C GLY A 121 3.51 -4.40 -3.95
N GLY A 122 3.08 -4.08 -2.72
CA GLY A 122 1.85 -3.35 -2.46
C GLY A 122 1.82 -1.99 -3.14
N LEU A 123 2.86 -1.18 -2.92
CA LEU A 123 3.02 0.15 -3.53
C LEU A 123 2.93 0.08 -5.06
N LEU A 124 3.66 -0.86 -5.66
CA LEU A 124 3.75 -1.02 -7.11
C LEU A 124 2.40 -1.42 -7.72
N PHE A 125 1.71 -2.41 -7.12
CA PHE A 125 0.35 -2.77 -7.55
C PHE A 125 -0.63 -1.61 -7.37
N GLY A 126 -0.55 -0.89 -6.25
CA GLY A 126 -1.41 0.27 -5.97
C GLY A 126 -1.28 1.37 -7.02
N ILE A 127 -0.05 1.68 -7.42
CA ILE A 127 0.26 2.63 -8.50
C ILE A 127 -0.38 2.16 -9.81
N ILE A 128 -0.11 0.91 -10.23
CA ILE A 128 -0.60 0.38 -11.50
C ILE A 128 -2.13 0.33 -11.55
N LEU A 129 -2.77 -0.22 -10.52
CA LEU A 129 -4.22 -0.36 -10.45
C LEU A 129 -4.93 1.00 -10.42
N THR A 130 -4.39 1.98 -9.69
CA THR A 130 -4.98 3.30 -9.61
C THR A 130 -4.80 4.08 -10.90
N PHE A 131 -3.61 4.00 -11.50
CA PHE A 131 -3.32 4.65 -12.78
C PHE A 131 -4.24 4.13 -13.88
N THR A 132 -4.34 2.80 -14.02
CA THR A 132 -5.26 2.16 -14.96
C THR A 132 -6.72 2.55 -14.70
N SER A 133 -7.16 2.54 -13.43
CA SER A 133 -8.51 2.99 -13.06
C SER A 133 -8.82 4.43 -13.50
N CYS A 134 -7.85 5.33 -13.35
CA CYS A 134 -7.99 6.74 -13.75
C CYS A 134 -8.05 6.90 -15.28
N LEU A 135 -7.31 6.10 -16.05
CA LEU A 135 -7.35 6.12 -17.51
C LEU A 135 -8.75 5.76 -18.04
N TYR A 136 -9.38 4.74 -17.47
CA TYR A 136 -10.72 4.31 -17.88
C TYR A 136 -11.83 5.28 -17.44
N ARG A 137 -11.59 6.15 -16.45
CA ARG A 137 -12.63 7.04 -15.92
C ARG A 137 -12.10 8.43 -15.55
N LYS A 138 -11.90 9.28 -16.57
CA LYS A 138 -11.41 10.66 -16.44
C LYS A 138 -12.22 11.57 -15.51
N ASN A 139 -13.48 11.23 -15.20
CA ASN A 139 -14.31 12.02 -14.27
C ASN A 139 -13.91 11.88 -12.79
N ILE A 140 -12.97 10.99 -12.44
CA ILE A 140 -12.48 10.80 -11.06
C ILE A 140 -11.72 12.03 -10.53
N LEU A 141 -11.09 12.81 -11.43
CA LEU A 141 -10.14 13.86 -11.07
C LEU A 141 -10.72 15.28 -11.15
N LYS A 142 -12.00 15.42 -11.48
CA LYS A 142 -12.72 16.71 -11.51
C LYS A 142 -13.16 17.09 -10.10
#